data_AF-A0A8T7HKB6-F1
#
_entry.id   AF-A0A8T7HKB6-F1
#
_cell.length_a   1.000
_cell.length_b   1.000
_cell.length_c   1.000
_cell.angle_alpha   90.00
_cell.angle_beta   90.00
_cell.angle_gamma   90.00
#
_symmetry.space_group_name_H-M   'P 1'
#
loop_
_entity.id
_entity.type
_entity.pdbx_description
1 polymer ?
#
loop_
_entity_poly.entity_id
_entity_poly.type
_entity_poly.pdbx_seq_one_letter_code
_entity_poly.pdbx_strand_id
1 'polypeptide(L)'
;MKYLIIILLALTLLFAGCTLFKEPVDPNDPCSALEGGQKDYCYMEAGTCSKVKSEVVRDTCVVELAKKSQSLDACKLVKDETTQGFCQSEIAILKNNPDACDDIENVYWHDNCYNKFALEEEKGQFCGEIFNDLQYMECYMDVALKTNKAGLCFILNNPDKDICFNKIAQATKDVETCKKIKNLLNAEVCIAKVAKLKGDMTICDQLTFKELRITCREKITG
;
A
#
# COMPACT_ATOMS: atom_id res chain seq x y z
N MET A 1 -32.73 -58.78 20.60
CA MET A 1 -33.84 -58.32 19.73
C MET A 1 -34.13 -56.82 19.84
N LYS A 2 -34.27 -56.21 21.02
CA LYS A 2 -34.51 -54.75 21.15
C LYS A 2 -33.44 -53.85 20.52
N TYR A 3 -32.16 -54.21 20.61
CA TYR A 3 -31.06 -53.44 20.01
C TYR A 3 -30.99 -53.52 18.47
N LEU A 4 -31.50 -54.60 17.85
CA LEU A 4 -31.48 -54.76 16.39
C LEU A 4 -32.49 -53.82 15.71
N ILE A 5 -33.61 -53.53 16.39
CA ILE A 5 -34.67 -52.63 15.91
C ILE A 5 -34.22 -51.17 15.98
N ILE A 6 -33.43 -50.79 16.99
CA ILE A 6 -32.92 -49.42 17.15
C ILE A 6 -31.86 -49.10 16.07
N ILE A 7 -30.99 -50.06 15.73
CA ILE A 7 -29.99 -49.90 14.65
C ILE A 7 -30.68 -49.77 13.28
N LEU A 8 -31.76 -50.53 13.03
CA LEU A 8 -32.52 -50.42 11.78
C LEU A 8 -33.23 -49.07 11.62
N LEU A 9 -33.76 -48.51 12.71
CA LEU A 9 -34.42 -47.18 12.71
C LEU A 9 -33.41 -46.03 12.57
N ALA A 10 -32.19 -46.16 13.09
CA ALA A 10 -31.13 -45.18 12.86
C ALA A 10 -30.60 -45.21 11.41
N LEU A 11 -30.57 -46.38 10.76
CA LEU A 11 -30.14 -46.50 9.36
C LEU A 11 -31.15 -45.91 8.38
N THR A 12 -32.46 -45.99 8.63
CA THR A 12 -33.48 -45.44 7.73
C THR A 12 -33.57 -43.91 7.77
N LEU A 13 -33.23 -43.29 8.90
CA LEU A 13 -33.15 -41.82 9.02
C LEU A 13 -31.96 -41.21 8.25
N LEU A 14 -30.91 -41.98 7.95
CA LEU A 14 -29.77 -41.52 7.15
C LEU A 14 -30.04 -41.47 5.64
N PHE A 15 -31.01 -42.23 5.12
CA PHE A 15 -31.32 -42.24 3.67
C PHE A 15 -32.38 -41.23 3.23
N ALA A 16 -33.11 -40.60 4.16
CA ALA A 16 -34.13 -39.59 3.82
C ALA A 16 -33.54 -38.17 3.64
N GLY A 17 -32.25 -37.95 3.93
CA GLY A 17 -31.64 -36.62 3.99
C GLY A 17 -31.11 -36.04 2.67
N CYS A 18 -31.17 -36.76 1.55
CA CYS A 18 -30.60 -36.29 0.28
C CYS A 18 -31.65 -36.10 -0.83
N THR A 19 -32.80 -35.48 -0.54
CA THR A 19 -33.53 -34.80 -1.62
C THR A 19 -32.95 -33.39 -1.73
N LEU A 20 -31.90 -33.27 -2.56
CA LEU A 20 -31.36 -31.99 -3.01
C LEU A 20 -32.53 -31.15 -3.55
N PHE A 21 -32.93 -30.11 -2.82
CA PHE A 21 -33.72 -29.02 -3.37
C PHE A 21 -32.85 -28.33 -4.43
N LYS A 22 -32.90 -28.82 -5.67
CA LYS A 22 -32.41 -28.05 -6.81
C LYS A 22 -33.35 -26.86 -6.95
N GLU A 23 -32.83 -25.67 -6.69
CA GLU A 23 -33.55 -24.44 -7.00
C GLU A 23 -33.98 -24.47 -8.48
N PRO A 24 -35.20 -24.00 -8.80
CA PRO A 24 -35.68 -23.97 -10.17
C PRO A 24 -34.69 -23.18 -11.03
N VAL A 25 -34.14 -23.85 -12.04
CA VAL A 25 -33.22 -23.25 -13.01
C VAL A 25 -34.03 -22.23 -13.83
N ASP A 26 -33.68 -20.94 -13.73
CA ASP A 26 -34.24 -19.92 -14.60
C ASP A 26 -33.76 -20.20 -16.04
N PRO A 27 -34.66 -20.58 -16.97
CA PRO A 27 -34.26 -20.95 -18.33
C PRO A 27 -33.66 -19.79 -19.12
N ASN A 28 -33.76 -18.55 -18.64
CA ASN A 28 -33.17 -17.36 -19.27
C ASN A 28 -31.83 -16.93 -18.65
N ASP A 29 -31.38 -17.59 -17.59
CA ASP A 29 -30.10 -17.30 -16.95
C ASP A 29 -29.03 -18.24 -17.50
N PRO A 30 -28.14 -17.80 -18.43
CA PRO A 30 -27.16 -18.67 -19.05
C PRO A 30 -26.13 -19.23 -18.06
N CYS A 31 -25.90 -18.55 -16.93
CA CYS A 31 -24.99 -19.01 -15.89
C CYS A 31 -25.60 -20.13 -15.04
N SER A 32 -26.94 -20.23 -14.99
CA SER A 32 -27.63 -21.22 -14.14
C SER A 32 -27.32 -22.67 -14.50
N ALA A 33 -26.99 -22.93 -15.77
CA ALA A 33 -26.63 -24.24 -16.32
C ALA A 33 -25.18 -24.68 -16.03
N LEU A 34 -24.32 -23.75 -15.57
CA LEU A 34 -22.95 -24.05 -15.17
C LEU A 34 -22.91 -24.55 -13.72
N GLU A 35 -21.78 -25.15 -13.33
CA GLU A 35 -21.58 -25.70 -11.99
C GLU A 35 -20.24 -25.24 -11.38
N GLY A 36 -20.16 -25.25 -10.05
CA GLY A 36 -18.95 -24.91 -9.30
C GLY A 36 -18.37 -23.53 -9.65
N GLY A 37 -17.04 -23.45 -9.78
CA GLY A 37 -16.36 -22.18 -10.06
C GLY A 37 -16.69 -21.56 -11.42
N GLN A 38 -17.10 -22.36 -12.42
CA GLN A 38 -17.52 -21.83 -13.73
C GLN A 38 -18.80 -21.00 -13.62
N LYS A 39 -19.73 -21.44 -12.76
CA LYS A 39 -20.96 -20.71 -12.46
C LYS A 39 -20.69 -19.37 -11.80
N ASP A 40 -19.82 -19.36 -10.79
CA ASP A 40 -19.42 -18.16 -10.07
C ASP A 40 -18.73 -17.14 -10.99
N TYR A 41 -17.83 -17.60 -11.85
CA TYR A 41 -17.15 -16.74 -12.81
C TYR A 41 -18.12 -16.12 -13.82
N CYS A 42 -19.07 -16.91 -14.34
CA CYS A 42 -20.11 -16.40 -15.24
C CYS A 42 -20.95 -15.29 -14.60
N TYR A 43 -21.37 -15.45 -13.33
CA TYR A 43 -22.11 -14.41 -12.63
C TYR A 43 -21.26 -13.17 -12.33
N MET A 44 -19.95 -13.35 -12.07
CA MET A 44 -19.03 -12.23 -11.90
C MET A 44 -18.89 -11.42 -13.19
N GLU A 45 -18.68 -12.06 -14.34
CA GLU A 45 -18.61 -11.38 -15.64
C GLU A 45 -19.92 -10.65 -15.98
N ALA A 46 -21.06 -11.23 -15.62
CA ALA A 46 -22.37 -10.62 -15.76
C ALA A 46 -22.65 -9.49 -14.75
N GLY A 47 -21.74 -9.21 -13.81
CA GLY A 47 -21.93 -8.21 -12.76
C GLY A 47 -23.06 -8.55 -11.78
N THR A 48 -23.42 -9.83 -11.65
CA THR A 48 -24.51 -10.30 -10.77
C THR A 48 -23.93 -10.93 -9.51
N CYS A 49 -23.15 -10.15 -8.75
CA CYS A 49 -22.35 -10.66 -7.64
C CYS A 49 -23.16 -11.40 -6.57
N SER A 50 -24.42 -11.01 -6.34
CA SER A 50 -25.29 -11.66 -5.36
C SER A 50 -25.57 -13.14 -5.64
N LYS A 51 -25.37 -13.60 -6.88
CA LYS A 51 -25.51 -15.01 -7.29
C LYS A 51 -24.20 -15.81 -7.20
N VAL A 52 -23.08 -15.16 -6.91
CA VAL A 52 -21.77 -15.82 -6.76
C VAL A 52 -21.69 -16.50 -5.40
N LYS A 53 -21.41 -17.82 -5.41
CA LYS A 53 -21.38 -18.65 -4.19
C LYS A 53 -20.04 -18.54 -3.45
N SER A 54 -18.92 -18.56 -4.16
CA SER A 54 -17.59 -18.37 -3.58
C SER A 54 -17.45 -16.95 -3.04
N GLU A 55 -17.18 -16.82 -1.74
CA GLU A 55 -17.10 -15.50 -1.10
C GLU A 55 -15.97 -14.64 -1.67
N VAL A 56 -14.81 -15.24 -1.96
CA VAL A 56 -13.67 -14.54 -2.57
C VAL A 56 -14.02 -14.00 -3.96
N VAL A 57 -14.70 -14.81 -4.80
CA VAL A 57 -15.10 -14.39 -6.15
C VAL A 57 -16.21 -13.33 -6.07
N ARG A 58 -17.15 -13.48 -5.13
CA ARG A 58 -18.21 -12.50 -4.89
C ARG A 58 -17.61 -11.16 -4.49
N ASP A 59 -16.70 -11.15 -3.53
CA ASP A 59 -16.09 -9.93 -3.02
C ASP A 59 -15.29 -9.24 -4.13
N THR A 60 -14.52 -10.00 -4.91
CA THR A 60 -13.84 -9.48 -6.12
C THR A 60 -14.83 -8.85 -7.11
N CYS A 61 -15.96 -9.53 -7.38
CA CYS A 61 -17.03 -9.00 -8.24
C CYS A 61 -17.57 -7.65 -7.71
N VAL A 62 -17.82 -7.56 -6.40
CA VAL A 62 -18.30 -6.33 -5.75
C VAL A 62 -17.27 -5.20 -5.89
N VAL A 63 -15.98 -5.49 -5.69
CA VAL A 63 -14.91 -4.49 -5.88
C VAL A 63 -14.90 -3.93 -7.30
N GLU A 64 -15.00 -4.77 -8.32
CA GLU A 64 -15.02 -4.31 -9.72
C GLU A 64 -16.25 -3.45 -10.03
N LEU A 65 -17.43 -3.81 -9.49
CA LEU A 65 -18.62 -2.96 -9.60
C LEU A 65 -18.47 -1.64 -8.84
N ALA A 66 -17.88 -1.65 -7.64
CA ALA A 66 -17.60 -0.46 -6.85
C ALA A 66 -16.67 0.47 -7.60
N LYS A 67 -15.60 -0.04 -8.23
CA LYS A 67 -14.65 0.72 -9.06
C LYS A 67 -15.32 1.33 -10.28
N LYS A 68 -16.12 0.55 -11.00
CA LYS A 68 -16.87 1.03 -12.18
C LYS A 68 -17.88 2.12 -11.82
N SER A 69 -18.52 2.02 -10.66
CA SER A 69 -19.53 2.98 -10.18
C SER A 69 -18.94 4.11 -9.32
N GLN A 70 -17.66 4.02 -8.93
CA GLN A 70 -17.00 4.92 -7.97
C GLN A 70 -17.80 5.09 -6.65
N SER A 71 -18.41 4.00 -6.18
CA SER A 71 -19.27 3.98 -4.99
C SER A 71 -18.55 3.38 -3.78
N LEU A 72 -18.26 4.20 -2.78
CA LEU A 72 -17.71 3.72 -1.50
C LEU A 72 -18.71 2.84 -0.75
N ASP A 73 -20.01 3.11 -0.87
CA ASP A 73 -21.03 2.29 -0.23
C ASP A 73 -21.09 0.87 -0.79
N ALA A 74 -20.74 0.68 -2.07
CA ALA A 74 -20.64 -0.65 -2.65
C ALA A 74 -19.53 -1.48 -2.00
N CYS A 75 -18.43 -0.87 -1.56
CA CYS A 75 -17.35 -1.57 -0.85
C CYS A 75 -17.83 -2.16 0.49
N LYS A 76 -18.86 -1.60 1.13
CA LYS A 76 -19.44 -2.14 2.37
C LYS A 76 -20.16 -3.49 2.18
N LEU A 77 -20.37 -3.91 0.92
CA LEU A 77 -20.93 -5.23 0.59
C LEU A 77 -19.86 -6.34 0.51
N VAL A 78 -18.58 -5.97 0.52
CA VAL A 78 -17.45 -6.91 0.63
C VAL A 78 -17.42 -7.45 2.06
N LYS A 79 -17.26 -8.77 2.23
CA LYS A 79 -17.25 -9.39 3.57
C LYS A 79 -15.85 -9.50 4.16
N ASP A 80 -14.85 -9.77 3.32
CA ASP A 80 -13.47 -9.82 3.78
C ASP A 80 -12.95 -8.40 4.07
N GLU A 81 -12.60 -8.13 5.32
CA GLU A 81 -12.17 -6.81 5.79
C GLU A 81 -10.95 -6.27 5.02
N THR A 82 -10.01 -7.14 4.65
CA THR A 82 -8.84 -6.75 3.87
C THR A 82 -9.25 -6.32 2.45
N THR A 83 -10.11 -7.09 1.79
CA THR A 83 -10.64 -6.77 0.46
C THR A 83 -11.53 -5.53 0.49
N GLN A 84 -12.28 -5.32 1.58
CA GLN A 84 -13.08 -4.11 1.79
C GLN A 84 -12.19 -2.88 1.89
N GLY A 85 -11.14 -2.92 2.70
CA GLY A 85 -10.18 -1.82 2.83
C GLY A 85 -9.48 -1.50 1.51
N PHE A 86 -9.08 -2.53 0.75
CA PHE A 86 -8.56 -2.37 -0.61
C PHE A 86 -9.55 -1.63 -1.52
N CYS A 87 -10.80 -2.08 -1.53
CA CYS A 87 -11.86 -1.47 -2.33
C CYS A 87 -12.00 0.02 -1.99
N GLN A 88 -12.15 0.36 -0.70
CA GLN A 88 -12.31 1.74 -0.26
C GLN A 88 -11.12 2.62 -0.65
N SER A 89 -9.89 2.12 -0.46
CA SER A 89 -8.65 2.80 -0.85
C SER A 89 -8.62 3.12 -2.35
N GLU A 90 -8.91 2.14 -3.20
CA GLU A 90 -8.97 2.33 -4.65
C GLU A 90 -10.02 3.38 -5.06
N ILE A 91 -11.20 3.37 -4.44
CA ILE A 91 -12.24 4.37 -4.72
C ILE A 91 -11.82 5.77 -4.24
N ALA A 92 -11.19 5.88 -3.07
CA ALA A 92 -10.67 7.14 -2.56
C ALA A 92 -9.68 7.77 -3.55
N ILE A 93 -8.72 6.98 -4.04
CA ILE A 93 -7.72 7.38 -5.05
C ILE A 93 -8.40 7.76 -6.36
N LEU A 94 -9.29 6.92 -6.90
CA LEU A 94 -10.00 7.18 -8.17
C LEU A 94 -10.82 8.47 -8.14
N LYS A 95 -11.34 8.84 -6.97
CA LYS A 95 -12.12 10.07 -6.77
C LYS A 95 -11.27 11.27 -6.35
N ASN A 96 -9.96 11.07 -6.17
CA ASN A 96 -9.05 12.05 -5.59
C ASN A 96 -9.60 12.66 -4.28
N ASN A 97 -10.13 11.80 -3.41
CA ASN A 97 -10.76 12.19 -2.15
C ASN A 97 -10.00 11.55 -0.96
N PRO A 98 -8.98 12.21 -0.41
CA PRO A 98 -8.18 11.66 0.69
C PRO A 98 -9.00 11.45 1.96
N ASP A 99 -10.02 12.26 2.22
CA ASP A 99 -10.89 12.12 3.40
C ASP A 99 -11.63 10.76 3.42
N ALA A 100 -11.79 10.11 2.26
CA ALA A 100 -12.36 8.76 2.21
C ALA A 100 -11.42 7.67 2.75
N CYS A 101 -10.13 7.96 2.94
CA CYS A 101 -9.21 7.05 3.61
C CYS A 101 -9.57 6.88 5.10
N ASP A 102 -10.18 7.88 5.74
CA ASP A 102 -10.58 7.84 7.16
C ASP A 102 -11.63 6.76 7.46
N ASP A 103 -12.42 6.37 6.46
CA ASP A 103 -13.45 5.34 6.56
C ASP A 103 -12.90 3.90 6.43
N ILE A 104 -11.58 3.74 6.26
CA ILE A 104 -10.93 2.43 6.10
C ILE A 104 -10.56 1.86 7.46
N GLU A 105 -11.30 0.85 7.91
CA GLU A 105 -11.03 0.17 9.20
C GLU A 105 -9.72 -0.62 9.18
N ASN A 106 -9.38 -1.22 8.05
CA ASN A 106 -8.17 -2.01 7.91
C ASN A 106 -6.92 -1.12 7.86
N VAL A 107 -6.14 -1.11 8.94
CA VAL A 107 -4.96 -0.24 9.12
C VAL A 107 -3.97 -0.31 7.95
N TYR A 108 -3.72 -1.49 7.40
CA TYR A 108 -2.80 -1.62 6.26
C TYR A 108 -3.31 -0.84 5.03
N TRP A 109 -4.58 -0.96 4.69
CA TRP A 109 -5.14 -0.25 3.54
C TRP A 109 -5.36 1.23 3.80
N HIS A 110 -5.68 1.62 5.04
CA HIS A 110 -5.72 3.00 5.49
C HIS A 110 -4.37 3.69 5.23
N ASP A 111 -3.29 3.10 5.74
CA ASP A 111 -1.94 3.65 5.63
C ASP A 111 -1.47 3.70 4.17
N ASN A 112 -1.79 2.68 3.37
CA ASN A 112 -1.48 2.67 1.93
C ASN A 112 -2.28 3.73 1.16
N CYS A 113 -3.54 4.00 1.54
CA CYS A 113 -4.38 5.05 0.97
C CYS A 113 -3.69 6.41 1.13
N TYR A 114 -3.33 6.77 2.36
CA TYR A 114 -2.66 8.04 2.65
C TYR A 114 -1.25 8.14 2.05
N ASN A 115 -0.47 7.05 2.05
CA ASN A 115 0.84 7.02 1.40
C ASN A 115 0.73 7.34 -0.10
N LYS A 116 -0.29 6.81 -0.78
CA LYS A 116 -0.54 7.08 -2.19
C LYS A 116 -0.79 8.58 -2.45
N PHE A 117 -1.66 9.21 -1.66
CA PHE A 117 -1.90 10.66 -1.74
C PHE A 117 -0.65 11.49 -1.43
N ALA A 118 0.13 11.10 -0.42
CA ALA A 118 1.39 11.76 -0.08
C ALA A 118 2.35 11.81 -1.27
N LEU A 119 2.48 10.70 -1.99
CA LEU A 119 3.38 10.57 -3.13
C LEU A 119 2.85 11.23 -4.39
N GLU A 120 1.56 11.09 -4.70
CA GLU A 120 0.97 11.67 -5.92
C GLU A 120 0.82 13.18 -5.82
N GLU A 121 0.44 13.70 -4.66
CA GLU A 121 0.32 15.15 -4.44
C GLU A 121 1.60 15.81 -3.95
N GLU A 122 2.64 15.02 -3.63
CA GLU A 122 3.92 15.53 -3.13
C GLU A 122 3.80 16.36 -1.82
N LYS A 123 2.86 15.95 -0.98
CA LYS A 123 2.48 16.60 0.28
C LYS A 123 2.73 15.66 1.46
N GLY A 124 3.75 15.98 2.25
CA GLY A 124 4.09 15.22 3.46
C GLY A 124 3.00 15.23 4.53
N GLN A 125 2.03 16.15 4.47
CA GLN A 125 0.92 16.20 5.44
C GLN A 125 0.13 14.89 5.49
N PHE A 126 -0.05 14.20 4.36
CA PHE A 126 -0.75 12.92 4.31
C PHE A 126 0.02 11.78 4.99
N CYS A 127 1.36 11.86 5.04
CA CYS A 127 2.14 10.91 5.84
C CYS A 127 1.82 11.04 7.33
N GLY A 128 1.31 12.19 7.79
CA GLY A 128 0.87 12.42 9.16
C GLY A 128 -0.30 11.53 9.62
N GLU A 129 -1.09 11.04 8.67
CA GLU A 129 -2.26 10.20 8.94
C GLU A 129 -1.92 8.70 8.98
N ILE A 130 -0.68 8.30 8.64
CA ILE A 130 -0.26 6.89 8.64
C ILE A 130 -0.03 6.41 10.08
N PHE A 131 -0.68 5.31 10.47
CA PHE A 131 -0.59 4.76 11.83
C PHE A 131 0.63 3.86 12.05
N ASN A 132 1.06 3.11 11.03
CA ASN A 132 2.23 2.27 11.14
C ASN A 132 3.52 3.10 11.16
N ASP A 133 4.24 3.08 12.28
CA ASP A 133 5.48 3.87 12.47
C ASP A 133 6.52 3.67 11.36
N LEU A 134 6.71 2.44 10.86
CA LEU A 134 7.69 2.20 9.80
C LEU A 134 7.24 2.84 8.49
N GLN A 135 5.98 2.60 8.09
CA GLN A 135 5.41 3.16 6.86
C GLN A 135 5.29 4.69 6.92
N TYR A 136 5.01 5.25 8.10
CA TYR A 136 5.01 6.68 8.37
C TYR A 136 6.36 7.31 8.01
N MET A 137 7.45 6.70 8.49
CA MET A 137 8.81 7.19 8.25
C MET A 137 9.24 7.01 6.79
N GLU A 138 8.89 5.87 6.18
CA GLU A 138 9.13 5.60 4.76
C GLU A 138 8.39 6.62 3.87
N CYS A 139 7.14 6.94 4.17
CA CYS A 139 6.35 7.95 3.46
C CYS A 139 7.05 9.32 3.49
N TYR A 140 7.46 9.81 4.66
CA TYR A 140 8.16 11.09 4.77
C TYR A 140 9.50 11.09 4.03
N MET A 141 10.26 9.99 4.09
CA MET A 141 11.49 9.83 3.32
C MET A 141 11.22 9.94 1.82
N ASP A 142 10.25 9.19 1.30
CA ASP A 142 9.96 9.16 -0.13
C ASP A 142 9.47 10.52 -0.64
N VAL A 143 8.58 11.19 0.11
CA VAL A 143 8.14 12.56 -0.24
C VAL A 143 9.31 13.54 -0.18
N ALA A 144 10.18 13.45 0.83
CA ALA A 144 11.36 14.32 0.95
C ALA A 144 12.31 14.17 -0.24
N LEU A 145 12.59 12.92 -0.65
CA LEU A 145 13.48 12.62 -1.77
C LEU A 145 12.87 13.00 -3.11
N LYS A 146 11.58 12.69 -3.33
CA LYS A 146 10.86 13.03 -4.56
C LYS A 146 10.81 14.55 -4.79
N THR A 147 10.57 15.31 -3.73
CA THR A 147 10.39 16.76 -3.80
C THR A 147 11.65 17.57 -3.53
N ASN A 148 12.75 16.91 -3.14
CA ASN A 148 13.96 17.54 -2.60
C ASN A 148 13.71 18.51 -1.42
N LYS A 149 12.59 18.36 -0.70
CA LYS A 149 12.25 19.20 0.47
C LYS A 149 12.98 18.70 1.71
N ALA A 150 14.23 19.13 1.88
CA ALA A 150 15.07 18.75 3.03
C ALA A 150 14.43 19.00 4.41
N GLY A 151 13.47 19.93 4.52
CA GLY A 151 12.73 20.16 5.76
C GLY A 151 12.01 18.93 6.29
N LEU A 152 11.54 18.05 5.40
CA LEU A 152 10.85 16.81 5.78
C LEU A 152 11.79 15.78 6.45
N CYS A 153 13.10 15.83 6.17
CA CYS A 153 14.07 14.95 6.83
C CYS A 153 14.14 15.15 8.35
N PHE A 154 13.70 16.31 8.89
CA PHE A 154 13.71 16.55 10.33
C PHE A 154 12.69 15.72 11.11
N ILE A 155 11.66 15.20 10.43
CA ILE A 155 10.65 14.32 11.00
C ILE A 155 11.25 12.92 11.25
N LEU A 156 12.30 12.57 10.53
CA LEU A 156 12.94 11.26 10.61
C LEU A 156 13.85 11.11 11.85
N ASN A 157 13.98 9.85 12.28
CA ASN A 157 14.89 9.42 13.33
C ASN A 157 16.30 9.23 12.76
N ASN A 158 17.31 9.17 13.64
CA ASN A 158 18.65 8.75 13.21
C ASN A 158 18.68 7.22 13.12
N PRO A 159 19.30 6.60 12.10
CA PRO A 159 20.17 7.21 11.09
C PRO A 159 19.47 7.74 9.82
N ASP A 160 18.17 7.49 9.63
CA ASP A 160 17.46 7.79 8.38
C ASP A 160 17.44 9.28 8.03
N LYS A 161 17.35 10.15 9.03
CA LYS A 161 17.49 11.60 8.86
C LYS A 161 18.79 12.01 8.18
N ASP A 162 19.92 11.45 8.62
CA ASP A 162 21.23 11.73 8.05
C ASP A 162 21.32 11.20 6.60
N ILE A 163 20.73 10.03 6.34
CA ILE A 163 20.63 9.45 4.99
C ILE A 163 19.78 10.35 4.08
N CYS A 164 18.65 10.86 4.56
CA CYS A 164 17.75 11.75 3.84
C CYS A 164 18.46 13.04 3.41
N PHE A 165 19.09 13.75 4.36
CA PHE A 165 19.86 14.95 4.05
C PHE A 165 21.00 14.67 3.05
N ASN A 166 21.71 13.55 3.21
CA ASN A 166 22.80 13.18 2.31
C ASN A 166 22.32 12.95 0.87
N LYS A 167 21.20 12.23 0.69
CA LYS A 167 20.61 12.00 -0.64
C LYS A 167 20.14 13.30 -1.28
N ILE A 168 19.42 14.15 -0.54
CA ILE A 168 18.92 15.43 -1.06
C ILE A 168 20.08 16.36 -1.41
N ALA A 169 21.08 16.50 -0.53
CA ALA A 169 22.25 17.33 -0.78
C ALA A 169 23.00 16.93 -2.06
N GLN A 170 23.13 15.64 -2.33
CA GLN A 170 23.74 15.15 -3.56
C GLN A 170 22.86 15.44 -4.79
N ALA A 171 21.54 15.23 -4.69
CA ALA A 171 20.60 15.46 -5.79
C ALA A 171 20.53 16.95 -6.17
N THR A 172 20.47 17.85 -5.18
CA THR A 172 20.39 19.31 -5.38
C THR A 172 21.75 19.98 -5.47
N LYS A 173 22.83 19.24 -5.20
CA LYS A 173 24.21 19.74 -5.03
C LYS A 173 24.31 20.84 -3.96
N ASP A 174 23.47 20.81 -2.93
CA ASP A 174 23.46 21.80 -1.85
C ASP A 174 24.34 21.37 -0.65
N VAL A 175 25.44 22.10 -0.44
CA VAL A 175 26.37 21.86 0.68
C VAL A 175 25.75 22.21 2.02
N GLU A 176 24.86 23.19 2.10
CA GLU A 176 24.22 23.59 3.36
C GLU A 176 23.31 22.48 3.88
N THR A 177 22.70 21.69 2.99
CA THR A 177 21.94 20.51 3.38
C THR A 177 22.83 19.43 4.01
N CYS A 178 24.07 19.23 3.55
CA CYS A 178 25.01 18.31 4.22
C CYS A 178 25.33 18.73 5.66
N LYS A 179 25.34 20.05 5.97
CA LYS A 179 25.62 20.56 7.33
C LYS A 179 24.51 20.26 8.34
N LYS A 180 23.34 19.79 7.89
CA LYS A 180 22.23 19.35 8.75
C LYS A 180 22.41 17.91 9.26
N ILE A 181 23.37 17.16 8.72
CA ILE A 181 23.70 15.79 9.15
C ILE A 181 24.37 15.86 10.52
N LYS A 182 23.86 15.07 11.49
CA LYS A 182 24.31 15.13 12.88
C LYS A 182 25.71 14.58 13.06
N ASN A 183 26.03 13.46 12.40
CA ASN A 183 27.36 12.87 12.48
C ASN A 183 28.37 13.66 11.62
N LEU A 184 29.39 14.25 12.26
CA LEU A 184 30.38 15.11 11.59
C LEU A 184 31.08 14.42 10.41
N LEU A 185 31.50 13.17 10.58
CA LEU A 185 32.17 12.42 9.51
C LEU A 185 31.22 12.20 8.32
N ASN A 186 29.97 11.82 8.58
CA ASN A 186 28.96 11.65 7.51
C ASN A 186 28.64 12.99 6.81
N ALA A 187 28.59 14.09 7.56
CA ALA A 187 28.39 15.44 7.01
C ALA A 187 29.53 15.79 6.06
N GLU A 188 30.79 15.59 6.48
CA GLU A 188 31.95 15.87 5.64
C GLU A 188 32.05 14.94 4.43
N VAL A 189 31.69 13.66 4.57
CA VAL A 189 31.60 12.73 3.43
C VAL A 189 30.54 13.21 2.44
N CYS A 190 29.40 13.72 2.91
CA CYS A 190 28.38 14.35 2.07
C CYS A 190 28.95 15.58 1.33
N ILE A 191 29.61 16.50 2.05
CA ILE A 191 30.23 17.71 1.47
C ILE A 191 31.23 17.34 0.36
N ALA A 192 32.10 16.36 0.62
CA ALA A 192 33.07 15.88 -0.36
C ALA A 192 32.40 15.29 -1.62
N LYS A 193 31.28 14.57 -1.46
CA LYS A 193 30.49 14.06 -2.60
C LYS A 193 29.85 15.20 -3.40
N VAL A 194 29.30 16.21 -2.73
CA VAL A 194 28.72 17.39 -3.39
C VAL A 194 29.81 18.19 -4.14
N ALA A 195 30.99 18.36 -3.54
CA ALA A 195 32.15 18.97 -4.18
C ALA A 195 32.50 18.28 -5.51
N LYS A 196 32.58 16.94 -5.48
CA LYS A 196 32.79 16.12 -6.67
C LYS A 196 31.70 16.31 -7.73
N LEU A 197 30.42 16.27 -7.33
CA LEU A 197 29.29 16.43 -8.25
C LEU A 197 29.19 17.84 -8.88
N LYS A 198 29.78 18.86 -8.23
CA LYS A 198 29.89 20.23 -8.74
C LYS A 198 31.18 20.46 -9.55
N GLY A 199 32.23 19.67 -9.33
CA GLY A 199 33.56 19.96 -9.84
C GLY A 199 34.21 21.18 -9.16
N ASP A 200 33.78 21.51 -7.94
CA ASP A 200 34.22 22.71 -7.23
C ASP A 200 35.13 22.32 -6.05
N MET A 201 36.44 22.50 -6.27
CA MET A 201 37.47 22.16 -5.29
C MET A 201 37.42 23.04 -4.04
N THR A 202 36.87 24.26 -4.13
CA THR A 202 36.79 25.17 -2.98
C THR A 202 35.85 24.64 -1.90
N ILE A 203 34.90 23.77 -2.26
CA ILE A 203 34.03 23.08 -1.30
C ILE A 203 34.84 22.11 -0.42
N CYS A 204 35.89 21.48 -0.95
CA CYS A 204 36.75 20.61 -0.15
C CYS A 204 37.44 21.36 1.00
N ASP A 205 37.64 22.68 0.88
CA ASP A 205 38.30 23.49 1.91
C ASP A 205 37.46 23.61 3.19
N GLN A 206 36.17 23.27 3.13
CA GLN A 206 35.26 23.24 4.29
C GLN A 206 35.45 21.99 5.17
N LEU A 207 36.15 20.95 4.68
CA LEU A 207 36.32 19.68 5.38
C LEU A 207 37.36 19.80 6.49
N THR A 208 37.06 19.40 7.72
CA THR A 208 37.99 19.44 8.84
C THR A 208 38.91 18.21 8.90
N PHE A 209 38.44 17.04 8.46
CA PHE A 209 39.27 15.84 8.39
C PHE A 209 40.30 15.95 7.25
N LYS A 210 41.58 16.09 7.61
CA LYS A 210 42.69 16.32 6.67
C LYS A 210 42.75 15.29 5.55
N GLU A 211 42.67 14.00 5.88
CA GLU A 211 42.74 12.92 4.88
C GLU A 211 41.57 12.98 3.89
N LEU A 212 40.35 13.23 4.41
CA LEU A 212 39.17 13.38 3.56
C LEU A 212 39.26 14.60 2.64
N ARG A 213 39.85 15.71 3.14
CA ARG A 213 40.12 16.91 2.34
C ARG A 213 41.06 16.63 1.17
N ILE A 214 42.16 15.93 1.43
CA ILE A 214 43.13 15.54 0.38
C ILE A 214 42.44 14.68 -0.67
N THR A 215 41.77 13.60 -0.25
CA THR A 215 41.04 12.70 -1.15
C THR A 215 39.93 13.42 -1.93
N CYS A 216 39.25 14.41 -1.34
CA CYS A 216 38.24 15.21 -2.01
C CYS A 216 38.83 15.98 -3.20
N ARG A 217 39.98 16.65 -3.00
CA ARG A 217 40.65 17.43 -4.05
C ARG A 217 41.17 16.54 -5.19
N GLU A 218 41.81 15.42 -4.85
CA GLU A 218 42.34 14.46 -5.82
C GLU A 218 41.25 13.90 -6.75
N LYS A 219 40.07 13.59 -6.20
CA LYS A 219 38.93 13.04 -6.97
C LYS A 219 38.23 14.03 -7.90
N ILE A 220 38.59 15.32 -7.83
CA ILE A 220 38.07 16.37 -8.72
C ILE A 220 39.07 16.64 -9.86
N THR A 221 40.37 16.48 -9.62
CA THR A 221 41.42 16.77 -10.61
C THR A 221 41.77 15.59 -11.51
N GLY A 222 41.42 14.36 -11.12
CA GLY A 222 41.61 13.14 -11.91
C GLY A 222 40.32 12.63 -12.52
#